data_AF-A0A1X6YXC2-F1
#
_entry.id   AF-A0A1X6YXC2-F1
#
_cell.length_a   1.000
_cell.length_b   1.000
_cell.length_c   1.000
_cell.angle_alpha   90.00
_cell.angle_beta   90.00
_cell.angle_gamma   90.00
#
_symmetry.space_group_name_H-M   'P 1'
#
loop_
_entity.id
_entity.type
_entity.pdbx_description
1 polymer ?
#
loop_
_entity_poly.entity_id
_entity_poly.type
_entity_poly.pdbx_seq_one_letter_code
_entity_poly.pdbx_strand_id
1 'polypeptide(L)'
;MRIEQDQDHETKRDRVRRLLLGPLEGIGFRFPKTVVADEGRKRLDRLADELAYMSDANLRRLFEAMRSKGEGRARDFWPSHAAFVALAQVAQPRPLEEMPGLASWFGSAAGRAALAEGRLVEEYRWWLAKHRPPLNPQERRIIADRAGAAQSKVARLRERLGLRLPVDPTDREWLHAYETHQDAARELVRRGQAQGEAA
;
A
#
# COMPACT_ATOMS: atom_id res chain seq x y z
N MET A 1 35.89 25.67 -23.05
CA MET A 1 34.68 26.24 -22.42
C MET A 1 33.66 25.12 -22.29
N ARG A 2 33.64 24.45 -21.14
CA ARG A 2 32.64 23.44 -20.75
C ARG A 2 32.20 23.79 -19.34
N ILE A 3 30.92 24.10 -19.19
CA ILE A 3 30.14 23.99 -17.96
C ILE A 3 28.76 23.56 -18.49
N GLU A 4 28.60 22.25 -18.74
CA GLU A 4 27.93 21.31 -17.85
C GLU A 4 26.43 21.66 -17.69
N GLN A 5 25.62 20.96 -18.47
CA GLN A 5 24.18 20.91 -18.32
C GLN A 5 23.88 20.03 -17.09
N ASP A 6 23.67 20.63 -15.93
CA ASP A 6 22.96 19.97 -14.84
C ASP A 6 21.50 19.78 -15.29
N GLN A 7 21.19 18.62 -15.84
CA GLN A 7 19.81 18.17 -15.95
C GLN A 7 19.33 17.85 -14.54
N ASP A 8 18.72 18.85 -13.88
CA ASP A 8 18.04 18.73 -12.60
C ASP A 8 17.10 17.51 -12.62
N HIS A 9 17.54 16.41 -12.00
CA HIS A 9 16.77 15.19 -11.91
C HIS A 9 15.70 15.39 -10.83
N GLU A 10 14.50 15.79 -11.24
CA GLU A 10 13.37 15.94 -10.31
C GLU A 10 13.12 14.64 -9.55
N THR A 11 13.11 14.69 -8.22
CA THR A 11 12.78 13.52 -7.40
C THR A 11 11.27 13.25 -7.39
N LYS A 12 10.85 12.04 -7.04
CA LYS A 12 9.42 11.70 -6.87
C LYS A 12 8.72 12.64 -5.86
N ARG A 13 9.41 13.06 -4.79
CA ARG A 13 8.88 14.01 -3.80
C ARG A 13 8.71 15.40 -4.41
N ASP A 14 9.67 15.85 -5.20
CA ASP A 14 9.62 17.16 -5.84
C ASP A 14 8.47 17.25 -6.84
N ARG A 15 8.19 16.15 -7.55
CA ARG A 15 7.00 16.02 -8.38
C ARG A 15 5.70 16.20 -7.60
N VAL A 16 5.57 15.56 -6.43
CA VAL A 16 4.38 15.73 -5.57
C VAL A 16 4.27 17.18 -5.09
N ARG A 17 5.38 17.79 -4.68
CA ARG A 17 5.40 19.20 -4.28
C ARG A 17 4.96 20.11 -5.42
N ARG A 18 5.51 19.94 -6.61
CA ARG A 18 5.21 20.76 -7.80
C ARG A 18 3.77 20.63 -8.28
N LEU A 19 3.22 19.42 -8.29
CA LEU A 19 1.91 19.14 -8.90
C LEU A 19 0.73 19.17 -7.94
N LEU A 20 0.96 19.07 -6.63
CA LEU A 20 -0.11 18.99 -5.63
C LEU A 20 0.08 19.99 -4.49
N LEU A 21 1.18 19.90 -3.74
CA LEU A 21 1.31 20.67 -2.49
C LEU A 21 1.52 22.16 -2.75
N GLY A 22 2.44 22.53 -3.64
CA GLY A 22 2.67 23.92 -4.04
C GLY A 22 1.42 24.58 -4.63
N PRO A 23 0.69 23.92 -5.56
CA PRO A 23 -0.59 24.43 -6.04
C PRO A 23 -1.65 24.63 -4.95
N LEU A 24 -1.77 23.72 -3.97
CA LEU A 24 -2.70 23.88 -2.84
C LEU A 24 -2.30 25.06 -1.93
N GLU A 25 -1.01 25.20 -1.64
CA GLU A 25 -0.47 26.35 -0.91
C GLU A 25 -0.74 27.67 -1.65
N GLY A 26 -0.56 27.68 -2.98
CA GLY A 26 -0.79 28.84 -3.84
C GLY A 26 -2.25 29.32 -3.88
N ILE A 27 -3.22 28.44 -3.60
CA ILE A 27 -4.64 28.83 -3.44
C ILE A 27 -5.02 29.16 -1.98
N GLY A 28 -4.04 29.20 -1.08
CA GLY A 28 -4.20 29.69 0.30
C GLY A 28 -4.21 28.61 1.38
N PHE A 29 -3.94 27.34 1.07
CA PHE A 29 -3.87 26.30 2.10
C PHE A 29 -2.68 26.56 3.04
N ARG A 30 -2.95 26.59 4.34
CA ARG A 30 -1.95 26.89 5.38
C ARG A 30 -2.18 26.08 6.64
N PHE A 31 -1.20 26.05 7.54
CA PHE A 31 -1.42 25.48 8.87
C PHE A 31 -2.04 26.52 9.82
N PRO A 32 -2.80 26.08 10.84
CA PRO A 32 -3.18 26.95 11.96
C PRO A 32 -1.94 27.56 12.63
N LYS A 33 -2.08 28.76 13.20
CA LYS A 33 -0.97 29.46 13.88
C LYS A 33 -0.35 28.69 15.05
N THR A 34 -1.06 27.71 15.59
CA THR A 34 -0.60 26.85 16.69
C THR A 34 0.38 25.77 16.24
N VAL A 35 0.48 25.48 14.95
CA VAL A 35 1.41 24.48 14.41
C VAL A 35 2.74 25.17 14.08
N VAL A 36 3.82 24.67 14.65
CA VAL A 36 5.18 25.17 14.39
C VAL A 36 5.58 24.90 12.94
N ALA A 37 6.28 25.84 12.30
CA ALA A 37 6.65 25.75 10.89
C ALA A 37 7.36 24.44 10.52
N ASP A 38 8.35 24.02 11.32
CA ASP A 38 9.06 22.75 11.14
C ASP A 38 8.15 21.53 11.23
N GLU A 39 7.16 21.56 12.12
CA GLU A 39 6.20 20.48 12.26
C GLU A 39 5.27 20.42 11.04
N GLY A 40 4.79 21.58 10.57
CA GLY A 40 4.04 21.71 9.34
C GLY A 40 4.82 21.17 8.14
N ARG A 41 6.10 21.52 8.03
CA ARG A 41 6.97 21.02 6.95
C ARG A 41 7.13 19.51 7.00
N LYS A 42 7.41 18.93 8.18
CA LYS A 42 7.50 17.47 8.38
C LYS A 42 6.19 16.75 8.04
N ARG A 43 5.03 17.38 8.24
CA ARG A 43 3.73 16.81 7.84
C ARG A 43 3.60 16.77 6.31
N LEU A 44 4.00 17.84 5.61
CA LEU A 44 3.97 17.90 4.15
C LEU A 44 5.02 16.98 3.50
N ASP A 45 6.21 16.84 4.09
CA ASP A 45 7.24 15.94 3.58
C ASP A 45 6.79 14.47 3.68
N ARG A 46 6.17 14.07 4.82
CA ARG A 46 5.55 12.74 4.95
C ARG A 46 4.43 12.52 3.95
N LEU A 47 3.68 13.56 3.59
CA LEU A 47 2.65 13.45 2.58
C LEU A 47 3.26 13.30 1.16
N ALA A 48 4.35 14.01 0.88
CA ALA A 48 5.08 13.85 -0.38
C ALA A 48 5.66 12.45 -0.53
N ASP A 49 6.18 11.87 0.55
CA ASP A 49 6.60 10.47 0.62
C ASP A 49 5.46 9.51 0.30
N GLU A 50 4.34 9.68 1.00
CA GLU A 50 3.18 8.82 0.87
C GLU A 50 2.62 8.84 -0.56
N LEU A 51 2.64 9.98 -1.24
CA LEU A 51 2.07 10.14 -2.58
C LEU A 51 3.08 9.96 -3.73
N ALA A 52 4.33 9.62 -3.43
CA ALA A 52 5.41 9.50 -4.42
C ALA A 52 5.17 8.46 -5.53
N TYR A 53 4.31 7.48 -5.28
CA TYR A 53 3.90 6.46 -6.25
C TYR A 53 2.94 6.98 -7.34
N MET A 54 2.29 8.13 -7.09
CA MET A 54 1.29 8.64 -8.02
C MET A 54 1.92 9.22 -9.28
N SER A 55 1.23 9.01 -10.40
CA SER A 55 1.56 9.63 -11.70
C SER A 55 1.18 11.11 -11.73
N ASP A 56 1.80 11.88 -12.62
CA ASP A 56 1.53 13.31 -12.80
C ASP A 56 0.04 13.60 -13.04
N ALA A 57 -0.61 12.80 -13.90
CA ALA A 57 -2.02 12.96 -14.22
C ALA A 57 -2.90 12.76 -12.99
N ASN A 58 -2.60 11.77 -12.16
CA ASN A 58 -3.39 11.50 -10.95
C ASN A 58 -3.05 12.45 -9.80
N LEU A 59 -1.83 12.99 -9.72
CA LEU A 59 -1.50 14.08 -8.79
C LEU A 59 -2.31 15.34 -9.11
N ARG A 60 -2.47 15.68 -10.39
CA ARG A 60 -3.33 16.80 -10.82
C ARG A 60 -4.80 16.54 -10.53
N ARG A 61 -5.29 15.31 -10.73
CA ARG A 61 -6.66 14.93 -10.34
C ARG A 61 -6.88 15.02 -8.83
N LEU A 62 -5.89 14.60 -8.04
CA LEU A 62 -5.94 14.72 -6.59
C LEU A 62 -5.95 16.18 -6.15
N PHE A 63 -5.21 17.06 -6.82
CA PHE A 63 -5.30 18.51 -6.59
C PHE A 63 -6.74 19.02 -6.77
N GLU A 64 -7.39 18.68 -7.90
CA GLU A 64 -8.78 19.09 -8.16
C GLU A 64 -9.75 18.58 -7.09
N ALA A 65 -9.54 17.36 -6.60
CA ALA A 65 -10.36 16.79 -5.52
C ALA A 65 -10.10 17.48 -4.17
N MET A 66 -8.86 17.91 -3.90
CA MET A 66 -8.44 18.47 -2.62
C MET A 66 -8.68 19.98 -2.48
N ARG A 67 -8.71 20.73 -3.59
CA ARG A 67 -8.78 22.21 -3.57
C ARG A 67 -9.96 22.81 -2.81
N SER A 68 -11.02 22.03 -2.58
CA SER A 68 -12.21 22.45 -1.83
C SER A 68 -12.37 21.76 -0.46
N LYS A 69 -11.36 21.01 -0.01
CA LYS A 69 -11.42 20.14 1.17
C LYS A 69 -10.73 20.73 2.41
N GLY A 70 -10.33 21.99 2.36
CA GLY A 70 -9.65 22.65 3.47
C GLY A 70 -10.46 22.60 4.76
N GLU A 71 -9.74 22.50 5.88
CA GLU A 71 -10.28 22.44 7.24
C GLU A 71 -10.45 23.84 7.84
N GLY A 72 -11.06 23.91 9.02
CA GLY A 72 -11.34 25.16 9.72
C GLY A 72 -12.52 25.94 9.15
N ARG A 73 -12.85 27.07 9.79
CA ARG A 73 -14.03 27.87 9.44
C ARG A 73 -13.97 28.47 8.03
N ALA A 74 -12.78 28.87 7.60
CA ALA A 74 -12.56 29.46 6.28
C ALA A 74 -12.21 28.42 5.20
N ARG A 75 -12.10 27.13 5.55
CA ARG A 75 -11.67 26.05 4.65
C ARG A 75 -10.34 26.31 3.97
N ASP A 76 -9.42 26.96 4.69
CA ASP A 76 -8.09 27.33 4.24
C ASP A 76 -7.00 26.56 4.99
N PHE A 77 -7.35 25.65 5.91
CA PHE A 77 -6.38 24.81 6.57
C PHE A 77 -6.09 23.52 5.82
N TRP A 78 -4.84 23.08 5.85
CA TRP A 78 -4.43 21.79 5.32
C TRP A 78 -5.32 20.66 5.86
N PRO A 79 -5.92 19.84 4.98
CA PRO A 79 -6.67 18.67 5.40
C PRO A 79 -5.76 17.63 6.06
N SER A 80 -6.36 16.77 6.88
CA SER A 80 -5.65 15.67 7.51
C SER A 80 -4.94 14.77 6.50
N HIS A 81 -3.82 14.18 6.91
CA HIS A 81 -3.09 13.21 6.10
C HIS A 81 -3.99 12.05 5.64
N ALA A 82 -4.92 11.60 6.50
CA ALA A 82 -5.89 10.56 6.17
C ALA A 82 -6.82 10.96 5.02
N ALA A 83 -7.24 12.23 4.93
CA ALA A 83 -8.07 12.72 3.84
C ALA A 83 -7.35 12.65 2.49
N PHE A 84 -6.06 13.02 2.46
CA PHE A 84 -5.24 12.86 1.26
C PHE A 84 -5.10 11.40 0.85
N VAL A 85 -4.75 10.50 1.79
CA VAL A 85 -4.58 9.07 1.49
C VAL A 85 -5.87 8.46 0.95
N ALA A 86 -7.01 8.79 1.55
CA ALA A 86 -8.32 8.29 1.10
C ALA A 86 -8.63 8.72 -0.34
N LEU A 87 -8.44 10.01 -0.68
CA LEU A 87 -8.71 10.51 -2.03
C LEU A 87 -7.64 10.08 -3.05
N ALA A 88 -6.39 9.92 -2.61
CA ALA A 88 -5.33 9.36 -3.43
C ALA A 88 -5.68 7.94 -3.87
N GLN A 89 -6.18 7.10 -2.96
CA GLN A 89 -6.61 5.73 -3.27
C GLN A 89 -7.77 5.69 -4.28
N VAL A 90 -8.67 6.67 -4.25
CA VAL A 90 -9.74 6.82 -5.26
C VAL A 90 -9.17 7.25 -6.61
N ALA A 91 -8.21 8.19 -6.62
CA ALA A 91 -7.61 8.72 -7.84
C ALA A 91 -6.65 7.73 -8.53
N GLN A 92 -5.86 7.01 -7.74
CA GLN A 92 -4.91 5.99 -8.17
C GLN A 92 -4.73 4.97 -7.04
N PRO A 93 -5.36 3.78 -7.13
CA PRO A 93 -5.10 2.72 -6.19
C PRO A 93 -3.60 2.40 -6.12
N ARG A 94 -3.05 2.30 -4.90
CA ARG A 94 -1.64 1.95 -4.75
C ARG A 94 -1.40 0.50 -5.19
N PRO A 95 -0.41 0.23 -6.06
CA PRO A 95 0.03 -1.13 -6.33
C PRO A 95 0.47 -1.82 -5.04
N LEU A 96 0.20 -3.12 -4.91
CA LEU A 96 0.50 -3.84 -3.67
C LEU A 96 2.01 -3.78 -3.33
N GLU A 97 2.87 -3.90 -4.34
CA GLU A 97 4.33 -3.88 -4.21
C GLU A 97 4.86 -2.55 -3.66
N GLU A 98 4.11 -1.46 -3.85
CA GLU A 98 4.44 -0.13 -3.34
C GLU A 98 3.82 0.15 -1.97
N MET A 99 3.05 -0.79 -1.39
CA MET A 99 2.42 -0.58 -0.09
C MET A 99 3.46 -0.47 1.05
N PRO A 100 3.45 0.63 1.81
CA PRO A 100 4.33 0.81 2.95
C PRO A 100 4.19 -0.32 3.96
N GLY A 101 5.33 -0.84 4.38
CA GLY A 101 5.39 -1.88 5.39
C GLY A 101 5.00 -3.29 4.91
N LEU A 102 4.53 -3.49 3.68
CA LEU A 102 4.19 -4.83 3.18
C LEU A 102 5.41 -5.76 3.23
N ALA A 103 6.48 -5.39 2.52
CA ALA A 103 7.70 -6.20 2.46
C ALA A 103 8.32 -6.41 3.86
N SER A 104 8.36 -5.35 4.67
CA SER A 104 8.87 -5.42 6.05
C SER A 104 8.01 -6.35 6.93
N TRP A 105 6.68 -6.30 6.83
CA TRP A 105 5.79 -7.16 7.60
C TRP A 105 5.96 -8.64 7.22
N PHE A 106 5.99 -8.96 5.92
CA PHE A 106 6.22 -10.34 5.45
C PHE A 106 7.64 -10.85 5.78
N GLY A 107 8.64 -9.97 5.80
CA GLY A 107 10.00 -10.30 6.26
C GLY A 107 10.15 -10.48 7.78
N SER A 108 9.21 -9.93 8.56
CA SER A 108 9.27 -9.93 10.02
C SER A 108 8.93 -11.30 10.65
N ALA A 109 9.04 -11.37 11.98
CA ALA A 109 8.58 -12.53 12.74
C ALA A 109 7.09 -12.86 12.51
N ALA A 110 6.25 -11.84 12.27
CA ALA A 110 4.83 -12.04 11.98
C ALA A 110 4.61 -12.76 10.65
N GLY A 111 5.35 -12.39 9.59
CA GLY A 111 5.31 -13.08 8.30
C GLY A 111 5.79 -14.53 8.39
N ARG A 112 6.85 -14.79 9.17
CA ARG A 112 7.34 -16.15 9.44
C ARG A 112 6.30 -17.00 10.18
N ALA A 113 5.64 -16.43 11.20
CA ALA A 113 4.57 -17.11 11.91
C ALA A 113 3.38 -17.41 10.98
N ALA A 114 2.98 -16.46 10.14
CA ALA A 114 1.92 -16.67 9.15
C ALA A 114 2.26 -17.78 8.14
N LEU A 115 3.53 -17.91 7.74
CA LEU A 115 3.99 -19.03 6.91
C LEU A 115 3.90 -20.36 7.67
N ALA A 116 4.41 -20.43 8.90
CA ALA A 116 4.42 -21.65 9.71
C ALA A 116 3.00 -22.14 10.06
N GLU A 117 2.08 -21.22 10.31
CA GLU A 117 0.67 -21.49 10.62
C GLU A 117 -0.19 -21.68 9.36
N GLY A 118 0.39 -21.57 8.17
CA GLY A 118 -0.31 -21.71 6.89
C GLY A 118 -1.33 -20.61 6.59
N ARG A 119 -1.22 -19.44 7.24
CA ARG A 119 -2.10 -18.27 7.05
C ARG A 119 -1.61 -17.29 5.97
N LEU A 120 -0.43 -17.54 5.40
CA LEU A 120 0.29 -16.60 4.54
C LEU A 120 -0.53 -16.04 3.37
N VAL A 121 -1.30 -16.88 2.66
CA VAL A 121 -2.10 -16.43 1.51
C VAL A 121 -3.24 -15.51 1.93
N GLU A 122 -3.89 -15.81 3.05
CA GLU A 122 -4.99 -14.99 3.54
C GLU A 122 -4.50 -13.69 4.19
N GLU A 123 -3.30 -13.68 4.75
CA GLU A 123 -2.61 -12.44 5.14
C GLU A 123 -2.33 -11.58 3.89
N TYR A 124 -1.82 -12.16 2.81
CA TYR A 124 -1.57 -11.44 1.57
C TYR A 124 -2.87 -10.87 0.96
N ARG A 125 -3.94 -11.66 0.95
CA ARG A 125 -5.28 -11.19 0.53
C ARG A 125 -5.85 -10.12 1.45
N TRP A 126 -5.55 -10.18 2.75
CA TRP A 126 -5.89 -9.10 3.68
C TRP A 126 -5.19 -7.80 3.30
N TRP A 127 -3.90 -7.85 2.98
CA TRP A 127 -3.17 -6.70 2.47
C TRP A 127 -3.74 -6.17 1.16
N LEU A 128 -4.09 -7.03 0.19
CA LEU A 128 -4.77 -6.61 -1.05
C LEU A 128 -6.09 -5.86 -0.78
N ALA A 129 -6.83 -6.25 0.25
CA ALA A 129 -8.15 -5.69 0.55
C ALA A 129 -8.12 -4.49 1.50
N LYS A 130 -7.14 -4.45 2.42
CA LYS A 130 -7.10 -3.50 3.54
C LYS A 130 -5.89 -2.58 3.54
N HIS A 131 -4.86 -2.91 2.75
CA HIS A 131 -3.63 -2.12 2.61
C HIS A 131 -2.87 -1.89 3.93
N ARG A 132 -3.03 -2.82 4.88
CA ARG A 132 -2.39 -2.80 6.21
C ARG A 132 -2.39 -4.20 6.81
N PRO A 133 -1.58 -4.49 7.83
CA PRO A 133 -1.68 -5.75 8.54
C PRO A 133 -2.94 -5.81 9.42
N PRO A 134 -3.34 -7.01 9.87
CA PRO A 134 -4.38 -7.17 10.89
C PRO A 134 -3.90 -6.60 12.23
N LEU A 135 -4.68 -5.67 12.81
CA LEU A 135 -4.29 -4.91 14.00
C LEU A 135 -4.82 -5.54 15.29
N ASN A 136 -6.02 -6.12 15.25
CA ASN A 136 -6.71 -6.63 16.44
C ASN A 136 -6.92 -8.17 16.40
N PRO A 137 -7.25 -8.81 17.54
CA PRO A 137 -7.45 -10.26 17.61
C PRO A 137 -8.58 -10.78 16.71
N GLN A 138 -9.65 -10.00 16.52
CA GLN A 138 -10.78 -10.39 15.69
C GLN A 138 -10.37 -10.49 14.21
N GLU A 139 -9.61 -9.53 13.70
CA GLU A 139 -9.07 -9.56 12.34
C GLU A 139 -8.15 -10.76 12.13
N ARG A 140 -7.25 -11.03 13.10
CA ARG A 140 -6.38 -12.21 13.06
C ARG A 140 -7.18 -13.52 13.05
N ARG A 141 -8.28 -13.58 13.82
CA ARG A 141 -9.17 -14.76 13.85
C ARG A 141 -9.85 -14.98 12.50
N ILE A 142 -10.38 -13.92 11.89
CA ILE A 142 -11.01 -13.99 10.56
C ILE A 142 -10.02 -14.54 9.52
N ILE A 143 -8.78 -14.07 9.54
CA ILE A 143 -7.73 -14.54 8.63
C ILE A 143 -7.42 -16.03 8.88
N ALA A 144 -7.30 -16.45 10.14
CA ALA A 144 -7.06 -17.84 10.49
C ALA A 144 -8.18 -18.78 10.02
N ASP A 145 -9.45 -18.37 10.22
CA ASP A 145 -10.61 -19.16 9.79
C ASP A 145 -10.68 -19.28 8.26
N ARG A 146 -10.41 -18.18 7.54
CA ARG A 146 -10.31 -18.19 6.08
C ARG A 146 -9.16 -19.07 5.60
N ALA A 147 -8.02 -19.06 6.29
CA ALA A 147 -6.86 -19.86 5.93
C ALA A 147 -7.18 -21.35 6.03
N GLY A 148 -7.82 -21.79 7.12
CA GLY A 148 -8.23 -23.19 7.28
C GLY A 148 -9.22 -23.65 6.21
N ALA A 149 -10.20 -22.80 5.86
CA ALA A 149 -11.15 -23.07 4.79
C ALA A 149 -10.46 -23.16 3.41
N ALA A 150 -9.55 -22.23 3.13
CA ALA A 150 -8.81 -22.18 1.87
C ALA A 150 -7.88 -23.40 1.73
N GLN A 151 -7.14 -23.77 2.78
CA GLN A 151 -6.29 -24.96 2.80
C GLN A 151 -7.10 -26.24 2.51
N SER A 152 -8.26 -26.38 3.16
CA SER A 152 -9.15 -27.52 2.93
C SER A 152 -9.65 -27.55 1.48
N LYS A 153 -9.99 -26.38 0.90
CA LYS A 153 -10.39 -26.29 -0.51
C LYS A 153 -9.23 -26.66 -1.45
N VAL A 154 -8.03 -26.14 -1.22
CA VAL A 154 -6.84 -26.45 -2.01
C VAL A 154 -6.52 -27.94 -1.98
N ALA A 155 -6.54 -28.58 -0.80
CA ALA A 155 -6.29 -30.01 -0.67
C ALA A 155 -7.26 -30.84 -1.52
N ARG A 156 -8.58 -30.58 -1.39
CA ARG A 156 -9.61 -31.26 -2.19
C ARG A 156 -9.43 -31.04 -3.69
N LEU A 157 -9.13 -29.81 -4.13
CA LEU A 157 -8.97 -29.51 -5.55
C LEU A 157 -7.71 -30.17 -6.13
N ARG A 158 -6.59 -30.15 -5.41
CA ARG A 158 -5.35 -30.81 -5.83
C ARG A 158 -5.51 -32.33 -5.91
N GLU A 159 -6.20 -32.93 -4.94
CA GLU A 159 -6.51 -34.37 -4.97
C GLU A 159 -7.32 -34.73 -6.22
N ARG A 160 -8.42 -34.00 -6.49
CA ARG A 160 -9.24 -34.22 -7.69
C ARG A 160 -8.44 -34.08 -8.99
N LEU A 161 -7.60 -33.06 -9.10
CA LEU A 161 -6.73 -32.86 -10.26
C LEU A 161 -5.70 -33.99 -10.41
N GLY A 162 -5.12 -34.46 -9.31
CA GLY A 162 -4.18 -35.59 -9.31
C GLY A 162 -4.83 -36.90 -9.78
N LEU A 163 -6.09 -37.12 -9.43
CA LEU A 163 -6.91 -38.25 -9.90
C LEU A 163 -7.49 -38.04 -11.31
N ARG A 164 -7.16 -36.94 -11.99
CA ARG A 164 -7.70 -36.55 -13.31
C ARG A 164 -9.24 -36.46 -13.33
N LEU A 165 -9.84 -36.16 -12.19
CA LEU A 165 -11.28 -35.96 -12.09
C LEU A 165 -11.67 -34.57 -12.64
N PRO A 166 -12.89 -34.40 -13.17
CA PRO A 166 -13.39 -33.10 -13.58
C PRO A 166 -13.38 -32.11 -12.40
N VAL A 167 -12.90 -30.89 -12.67
CA VAL A 167 -12.92 -29.75 -11.74
C VAL A 167 -13.49 -28.58 -12.51
N ASP A 168 -14.46 -27.91 -11.92
CA ASP A 168 -15.15 -26.76 -12.50
C ASP A 168 -14.16 -25.64 -12.89
N PRO A 169 -14.39 -24.91 -13.99
CA PRO A 169 -13.53 -23.80 -14.40
C PRO A 169 -13.32 -22.75 -13.30
N THR A 170 -14.36 -22.40 -12.54
CA THR A 170 -14.30 -21.42 -11.44
C THR A 170 -13.36 -21.89 -10.33
N ASP A 171 -13.39 -23.19 -10.02
CA ASP A 171 -12.50 -23.78 -9.01
C ASP A 171 -11.05 -23.85 -9.49
N ARG A 172 -10.83 -24.07 -10.80
CA ARG A 172 -9.49 -24.02 -11.41
C ARG A 172 -8.92 -22.60 -11.36
N GLU A 173 -9.71 -21.61 -11.74
CA GLU A 173 -9.33 -20.19 -11.67
C GLU A 173 -9.03 -19.78 -10.23
N TRP A 174 -9.89 -20.18 -9.28
CA TRP A 174 -9.67 -19.91 -7.87
C TRP A 174 -8.37 -20.54 -7.35
N LEU A 175 -8.08 -21.78 -7.72
CA LEU A 175 -6.84 -22.47 -7.32
C LEU A 175 -5.61 -21.79 -7.93
N HIS A 176 -5.66 -21.44 -9.21
CA HIS A 176 -4.58 -20.70 -9.88
C HIS A 176 -4.32 -19.35 -9.20
N ALA A 177 -5.37 -18.60 -8.89
CA ALA A 177 -5.24 -17.33 -8.16
C ALA A 177 -4.71 -17.54 -6.73
N TYR A 178 -5.10 -18.60 -6.04
CA TYR A 178 -4.54 -18.95 -4.74
C TYR A 178 -3.04 -19.24 -4.82
N GLU A 179 -2.61 -20.03 -5.80
CA GLU A 179 -1.20 -20.38 -6.02
C GLU A 179 -0.35 -19.17 -6.39
N THR A 180 -0.86 -18.29 -7.27
CA THR A 180 -0.22 -17.02 -7.61
C THR A 180 0.04 -16.16 -6.37
N HIS A 181 -0.97 -15.99 -5.51
CA HIS A 181 -0.81 -15.23 -4.26
C HIS A 181 0.15 -15.92 -3.29
N GLN A 182 0.13 -17.25 -3.23
CA GLN A 182 1.04 -18.02 -2.40
C GLN A 182 2.49 -17.81 -2.80
N ASP A 183 2.79 -17.81 -4.10
CA ASP A 183 4.14 -17.61 -4.61
C ASP A 183 4.61 -16.18 -4.39
N ALA A 184 3.75 -15.19 -4.65
CA ALA A 184 4.04 -13.78 -4.36
C ALA A 184 4.32 -13.54 -2.86
N ALA A 185 3.48 -14.08 -1.98
CA ALA A 185 3.67 -13.93 -0.54
C ALA A 185 4.93 -14.63 -0.02
N ARG A 186 5.25 -15.82 -0.55
CA ARG A 186 6.49 -16.55 -0.20
C ARG A 186 7.74 -15.79 -0.64
N GLU A 187 7.70 -15.16 -1.80
CA GLU A 187 8.81 -14.33 -2.28
C GLU A 187 9.06 -13.13 -1.35
N LEU A 188 8.01 -12.48 -0.85
CA LEU A 188 8.16 -11.41 0.14
C LEU A 188 8.83 -11.89 1.43
N VAL A 189 8.41 -13.05 1.96
CA VAL A 189 9.05 -13.67 3.14
C VAL A 189 10.52 -13.97 2.88
N ARG A 190 10.83 -14.61 1.74
CA ARG A 190 12.19 -14.99 1.35
C ARG A 190 13.11 -13.77 1.25
N ARG A 191 12.67 -12.70 0.58
CA ARG A 191 13.43 -11.45 0.47
C ARG A 191 13.72 -10.84 1.83
N GLY A 192 12.73 -10.81 2.71
CA GLY A 192 12.89 -10.29 4.06
C GLY A 192 13.86 -11.11 4.93
N GLN A 193 13.89 -12.43 4.75
CA GLN A 193 14.86 -13.30 5.43
C GLN A 193 16.30 -13.06 4.93
N ALA A 194 16.50 -13.00 3.62
CA ALA A 194 17.82 -12.74 3.03
C ALA A 194 18.40 -11.38 3.47
N GLN A 195 17.54 -10.36 3.62
CA GLN A 195 17.95 -9.05 4.12
C GLN A 195 18.29 -9.05 5.62
N GLY A 196 17.63 -9.88 6.42
CA GLY A 196 17.91 -10.02 7.85
C GLY A 196 19.15 -10.86 8.18
N GLU A 197 19.56 -11.76 7.28
CA GLU A 197 20.80 -12.54 7.41
C GLU A 197 22.06 -11.77 6.96
N ALA A 198 21.88 -10.77 6.10
CA ALA A 198 22.97 -9.92 5.58
C ALA A 198 23.28 -8.69 6.46
N ALA A 199 22.53 -8.48 7.55
CA ALA A 199 22.63 -7.33 8.47
C ALA A 199 23.14 -7.78 9.85
#